data_AF-A0A9D6A3U9-F1
#
_entry.id   AF-A0A9D6A3U9-F1
#
_cell.length_a   1.000
_cell.length_b   1.000
_cell.length_c   1.000
_cell.angle_alpha   90.00
_cell.angle_beta   90.00
_cell.angle_gamma   90.00
#
_symmetry.space_group_name_H-M   'P 1'
#
loop_
_entity.id
_entity.type
_entity.pdbx_description
1 polymer ?
#
loop_
_entity_poly.entity_id
_entity_poly.type
_entity_poly.pdbx_seq_one_letter_code
_entity_poly.pdbx_strand_id
1 'polypeptide(L)'
;TGHSLLPMEILIRLHDQIAPLLPDFLLGHYADVHRTFMRQLYRREGFHLFTDVQGQFRAQIKDVSPEGRLVLQREDGWERAYAFKEVRFDAE
;
A
#
# COMPACT_ATOMS: atom_id res chain seq x y z
N THR A 1 15.36 -11.15 -17.00
CA THR A 1 16.52 -10.34 -17.44
C THR A 1 16.84 -9.37 -16.32
N GLY A 2 17.99 -9.54 -15.66
CA GLY A 2 18.43 -8.64 -14.59
C GLY A 2 19.56 -7.77 -15.12
N HIS A 3 19.35 -6.47 -15.23
CA HIS A 3 20.43 -5.51 -15.47
C HIS A 3 20.97 -5.06 -14.11
N SER A 4 22.29 -5.09 -13.94
CA SER A 4 22.93 -4.51 -12.76
C SER A 4 22.81 -2.99 -12.85
N LEU A 5 22.24 -2.36 -11.82
CA LEU A 5 22.13 -0.92 -11.69
C LEU A 5 23.12 -0.43 -10.65
N LEU A 6 23.72 0.74 -10.87
CA LEU A 6 24.55 1.38 -9.86
C LEU A 6 23.65 1.95 -8.76
N PRO A 7 24.04 1.89 -7.47
CA PRO A 7 23.23 2.44 -6.38
C PRO A 7 22.82 3.91 -6.59
N MET A 8 23.70 4.71 -7.20
CA MET A 8 23.41 6.11 -7.53
C MET A 8 22.29 6.26 -8.56
N GLU A 9 22.20 5.37 -9.54
CA GLU A 9 21.11 5.40 -10.52
C GLU A 9 19.77 5.08 -9.86
N ILE A 10 19.76 4.16 -8.89
CA ILE A 10 18.57 3.84 -8.10
C ILE A 10 18.17 5.05 -7.25
N LEU A 11 19.14 5.69 -6.58
CA LEU A 11 18.87 6.86 -5.76
C LEU A 11 18.28 8.02 -6.56
N ILE A 12 18.85 8.34 -7.73
CA ILE A 12 18.35 9.38 -8.62
C ILE A 12 16.91 9.05 -9.06
N ARG A 13 16.65 7.81 -9.49
CA ARG A 13 15.30 7.38 -9.88
C ARG A 13 14.31 7.46 -8.73
N LEU A 14 14.69 7.07 -7.52
CA LEU A 14 13.83 7.18 -6.34
C LEU A 14 13.54 8.64 -6.01
N HIS A 15 14.54 9.52 -6.08
CA HIS A 15 14.37 10.95 -5.87
C HIS A 15 13.39 11.54 -6.89
N ASP A 16 13.57 11.26 -8.18
CA ASP A 16 12.71 11.78 -9.24
C ASP A 16 11.24 11.32 -9.11
N GLN A 17 11.00 10.13 -8.53
CA GLN A 17 9.66 9.61 -8.32
C GLN A 17 8.99 10.12 -7.03
N ILE A 18 9.76 10.33 -5.96
CA ILE A 18 9.22 10.70 -4.64
C ILE A 18 9.17 12.22 -4.45
N ALA A 19 10.17 12.96 -4.92
CA ALA A 19 10.27 14.41 -4.74
C ALA A 19 9.03 15.19 -5.22
N PRO A 20 8.35 14.81 -6.33
CA PRO A 20 7.14 15.51 -6.76
C PRO A 20 5.97 15.42 -5.77
N LEU A 21 5.93 14.43 -4.88
CA LEU A 21 4.87 14.28 -3.87
C LEU A 21 5.04 15.22 -2.67
N LEU A 22 6.25 15.76 -2.47
CA LEU A 22 6.60 16.54 -1.28
C LEU A 22 5.86 17.88 -1.20
N PRO A 23 5.74 18.69 -2.27
CA PRO A 23 4.98 19.94 -2.23
C PRO A 23 3.52 19.74 -1.84
N ASP A 24 2.85 18.75 -2.43
CA ASP A 24 1.45 18.44 -2.11
C ASP A 24 1.29 18.03 -0.64
N PHE A 25 2.23 17.23 -0.12
CA PHE A 25 2.23 16.86 1.29
C PHE A 25 2.45 18.07 2.21
N LEU A 26 3.41 18.95 1.89
CA LEU A 26 3.73 20.13 2.71
C LEU A 26 2.66 21.23 2.66
N LEU A 27 1.92 21.33 1.55
CA LEU A 27 0.78 22.24 1.38
C LEU A 27 -0.53 21.69 1.98
N GLY A 28 -0.51 20.47 2.52
CA GLY A 28 -1.68 19.85 3.14
C GLY A 28 -2.66 19.21 2.16
N HIS A 29 -2.27 18.96 0.91
CA HIS A 29 -3.06 18.24 -0.10
C HIS A 29 -3.07 16.72 0.16
N TYR A 30 -3.33 16.31 1.40
CA TYR A 30 -3.23 14.91 1.84
C TYR A 30 -4.17 13.98 1.07
N ALA A 31 -5.32 14.46 0.61
CA ALA A 31 -6.26 13.66 -0.18
C ALA A 31 -5.65 13.23 -1.53
N ASP A 32 -4.87 14.09 -2.18
CA ASP A 32 -4.25 13.79 -3.48
C ASP A 32 -3.02 12.90 -3.31
N VAL A 33 -2.24 13.13 -2.27
CA VAL A 33 -1.15 12.23 -1.85
C VAL A 33 -1.72 10.83 -1.53
N HIS A 34 -2.81 10.76 -0.77
CA HIS A 34 -3.49 9.50 -0.42
C HIS A 34 -4.01 8.78 -1.65
N ARG A 35 -4.69 9.48 -2.57
CA ARG A 35 -5.19 8.91 -3.83
C ARG A 35 -4.04 8.35 -4.68
N THR A 36 -2.92 9.05 -4.73
CA THR A 36 -1.73 8.60 -5.48
C THR A 36 -1.13 7.35 -4.83
N PHE A 37 -1.03 7.34 -3.51
CA PHE A 37 -0.56 6.17 -2.75
C PHE A 37 -1.45 4.94 -2.97
N MET A 38 -2.78 5.08 -2.83
CA MET A 38 -3.74 3.99 -3.04
C MET A 38 -3.64 3.38 -4.45
N ARG A 39 -3.32 4.19 -5.47
CA ARG A 39 -3.13 3.71 -6.87
C ARG A 39 -1.86 2.89 -7.07
N GLN A 40 -0.87 3.00 -6.18
CA GLN A 40 0.41 2.30 -6.29
C GLN A 40 0.47 1.04 -5.43
N LEU A 41 -0.57 0.76 -4.63
CA LEU A 41 -0.59 -0.42 -3.77
C LEU A 41 -0.54 -1.72 -4.60
N TYR A 42 0.30 -2.64 -4.14
CA TYR A 42 0.22 -4.03 -4.57
C TYR A 42 -1.15 -4.60 -4.19
N ARG A 43 -1.80 -5.33 -5.11
CA ARG A 43 -3.15 -5.90 -4.91
C ARG A 43 -4.22 -4.85 -4.56
N ARG A 44 -4.10 -3.63 -5.11
CA ARG A 44 -5.05 -2.51 -4.90
C ARG A 44 -6.50 -2.78 -5.34
N GLU A 45 -6.72 -3.75 -6.22
CA GLU A 45 -8.04 -4.07 -6.77
C GLU A 45 -8.33 -5.57 -6.59
N GLY A 46 -9.59 -5.89 -6.27
CA GLY A 46 -10.08 -7.26 -6.15
C GLY A 46 -9.86 -7.91 -4.79
N PHE A 47 -10.40 -9.12 -4.65
CA PHE A 47 -10.32 -9.92 -3.43
C PHE A 47 -9.17 -10.93 -3.50
N HIS A 48 -8.27 -10.84 -2.53
CA HIS A 48 -7.06 -11.64 -2.40
C HIS A 48 -7.05 -12.41 -1.08
N LEU A 49 -6.19 -13.43 -0.98
CA LEU A 49 -5.95 -14.15 0.28
C LEU A 49 -4.97 -13.40 1.18
N PHE A 50 -5.40 -13.28 2.44
CA PHE A 50 -4.64 -12.71 3.54
C PHE A 50 -4.65 -13.69 4.71
N THR A 51 -3.59 -13.66 5.52
CA THR A 51 -3.56 -14.38 6.79
C THR A 51 -3.25 -13.42 7.93
N ASP A 52 -4.06 -13.46 8.98
CA ASP A 52 -3.79 -12.83 10.27
C ASP A 52 -3.68 -13.87 11.39
N VAL A 53 -3.66 -13.43 12.65
CA VAL A 53 -3.55 -14.32 13.83
C VAL A 53 -4.73 -15.30 13.99
N GLN A 54 -5.87 -15.05 13.35
CA GLN A 54 -7.06 -15.90 13.38
C GLN A 54 -7.10 -16.89 12.20
N GLY A 55 -6.15 -16.79 11.27
CA GLY A 55 -6.04 -17.66 10.11
C GLY A 55 -6.24 -16.93 8.79
N GLN A 56 -6.48 -17.71 7.75
CA GLN A 56 -6.60 -17.21 6.38
C GLN A 56 -8.02 -16.70 6.10
N PHE A 57 -8.12 -15.62 5.35
CA PHE A 57 -9.38 -15.05 4.89
C PHE A 57 -9.21 -14.36 3.53
N ARG A 58 -10.33 -14.14 2.85
CA ARG A 58 -10.39 -13.41 1.59
C ARG A 58 -10.91 -12.00 1.82
N ALA A 59 -10.21 -10.99 1.30
CA ALA A 59 -10.57 -9.58 1.47
C ALA A 59 -10.04 -8.72 0.32
N GLN A 60 -10.57 -7.51 0.19
CA GLN A 60 -10.02 -6.46 -0.67
C GLN A 60 -9.44 -5.32 0.18
N ILE A 61 -8.47 -4.59 -0.37
CA ILE A 61 -7.98 -3.36 0.25
C ILE A 61 -9.07 -2.30 0.08
N LYS A 62 -9.68 -1.88 1.18
CA LYS A 62 -10.66 -0.80 1.16
C LYS A 62 -9.98 0.56 1.24
N ASP A 63 -9.01 0.70 2.15
CA ASP A 63 -8.34 1.96 2.42
C ASP A 63 -7.00 1.75 3.15
N VAL A 64 -6.26 2.83 3.30
CA VAL A 64 -5.19 2.94 4.30
C VAL A 64 -5.50 4.14 5.20
N SER A 65 -5.60 3.91 6.51
CA SER A 65 -5.93 4.97 7.45
C SER A 65 -4.83 6.04 7.50
N PRO A 66 -5.12 7.27 7.99
CA PRO A 66 -4.10 8.31 8.16
C PRO A 66 -2.90 7.88 9.02
N GLU A 67 -3.11 6.94 9.94
CA GLU A 67 -2.05 6.34 10.78
C GLU A 67 -1.26 5.23 10.05
N GLY A 68 -1.56 4.98 8.78
CA GLY A 68 -0.88 3.97 7.95
C GLY A 68 -1.39 2.55 8.14
N ARG A 69 -2.59 2.34 8.72
CA ARG A 69 -3.16 0.99 8.91
C ARG A 69 -3.85 0.52 7.64
N LEU A 70 -3.60 -0.72 7.22
CA LEU A 70 -4.26 -1.32 6.07
C LEU A 70 -5.68 -1.74 6.44
N VAL A 71 -6.68 -1.13 5.82
CA VAL A 71 -8.10 -1.45 6.04
C VAL A 71 -8.52 -2.49 5.01
N LEU A 72 -8.84 -3.69 5.48
CA LEU A 72 -9.31 -4.79 4.66
C LEU A 72 -10.81 -5.00 4.84
N GLN A 73 -11.52 -5.23 3.75
CA GLN A 73 -12.94 -5.56 3.72
C GLN A 73 -13.15 -6.97 3.17
N ARG A 74 -13.81 -7.83 3.94
CA ARG A 74 -14.20 -9.19 3.54
C ARG A 74 -15.46 -9.17 2.67
N GLU A 75 -15.79 -10.30 2.04
CA GLU A 75 -16.95 -10.43 1.15
C GLU A 75 -18.30 -10.23 1.88
N ASP A 76 -18.34 -10.53 3.17
CA ASP A 76 -19.50 -10.29 4.05
C ASP A 76 -19.64 -8.82 4.50
N GLY A 77 -18.75 -7.94 4.04
CA GLY A 77 -18.71 -6.52 4.39
C GLY A 77 -18.00 -6.22 5.70
N TRP A 78 -17.48 -7.23 6.41
CA TRP A 78 -16.73 -7.00 7.64
C TRP A 78 -15.38 -6.33 7.36
N GLU A 79 -15.05 -5.31 8.15
CA GLU A 79 -13.86 -4.49 7.97
C GLU A 79 -12.96 -4.52 9.18
N ARG A 80 -11.65 -4.56 8.94
CA ARG A 80 -10.64 -4.46 10.00
C ARG A 80 -9.38 -3.76 9.51
N ALA A 81 -8.81 -2.95 10.40
CA ALA A 81 -7.58 -2.23 10.19
C ALA A 81 -6.38 -2.97 10.82
N TYR A 82 -5.35 -3.22 10.03
CA TYR A 82 -4.14 -3.94 10.43
C TYR A 82 -2.93 -3.01 10.43
N ALA A 83 -2.15 -3.04 11.51
CA ALA A 83 -0.85 -2.39 11.58
C ALA A 83 0.22 -3.23 10.85
N PHE A 84 1.42 -2.68 10.76
CA PHE A 84 2.54 -3.34 10.08
C PHE A 84 2.79 -4.74 10.64
N LYS A 85 2.88 -5.73 9.73
CA LYS A 85 3.09 -7.17 10.00
C LYS A 85 1.97 -7.88 10.78
N GLU A 86 0.85 -7.24 11.09
CA GLU A 86 -0.31 -7.94 11.69
C GLU A 86 -1.06 -8.83 10.69
N VAL A 87 -0.87 -8.56 9.39
CA VAL A 87 -1.43 -9.34 8.29
C VAL A 87 -0.37 -9.56 7.22
N ARG A 88 -0.43 -10.70 6.53
CA ARG A 88 0.44 -11.04 5.40
C ARG A 88 -0.38 -11.38 4.16
N PHE A 89 0.15 -11.03 3.00
CA PHE A 89 -0.33 -11.55 1.73
C PHE A 89 0.04 -13.03 1.62
N ASP A 90 -0.92 -13.86 1.20
CA ASP A 90 -0.61 -15.21 0.76
C ASP A 90 -0.24 -15.20 -0.73
N ALA A 91 0.75 -16.03 -1.11
CA ALA A 91 1.06 -16.28 -2.51
C ALA A 91 -0.16 -16.97 -3.16
N GLU A 92 -0.47 -16.56 -4.38
CA GLU A 92 -1.39 -17.32 -5.25
C GLU A 92 -0.62 -18.43 -5.97
#